data_AF-A0A5E8HA91-F1
#
_entry.id   AF-A0A5E8HA91-F1
#
_cell.length_a   1.000
_cell.length_b   1.000
_cell.length_c   1.000
_cell.angle_alpha   90.00
_cell.angle_beta   90.00
_cell.angle_gamma   90.00
#
_symmetry.space_group_name_H-M   'P 1'
#
loop_
_entity.id
_entity.type
_entity.pdbx_description
1 polymer ?
#
loop_
_entity_poly.entity_id
_entity_poly.type
_entity_poly.pdbx_seq_one_letter_code
_entity_poly.pdbx_strand_id
1 'polypeptide(L)'
;MKVTVAHLYKKLEELDRDVVELKKLTDRLATDREYSPILKETFLSEMTKLEDQKSEILGLRVEKATATSKPGKSNAAVMAQTPNEKTKLEPQVHEEPKKPERPVRKY
;
A
#
# COMPACT_ATOMS: atom_id res chain seq x y z
N MET A 1 15.04 -4.23 16.36
CA MET A 1 14.05 -5.30 16.60
C MET A 1 12.74 -4.83 17.20
N LYS A 2 12.70 -3.98 18.24
CA LYS A 2 11.41 -3.53 18.82
C LYS A 2 10.52 -2.78 17.81
N VAL A 3 11.12 -1.91 17.00
CA VAL A 3 10.41 -1.15 15.95
C VAL A 3 9.87 -2.07 14.86
N THR A 4 10.64 -3.08 14.42
CA THR A 4 10.19 -4.03 13.38
C THR A 4 9.05 -4.90 13.88
N VAL A 5 9.11 -5.37 15.13
CA VAL A 5 8.02 -6.15 15.74
C VAL A 5 6.75 -5.29 15.90
N ALA A 6 6.87 -4.04 16.34
CA ALA A 6 5.72 -3.13 16.43
C ALA A 6 5.09 -2.85 15.06
N HIS A 7 5.91 -2.72 14.01
CA HIS A 7 5.41 -2.56 12.64
C HIS A 7 4.66 -3.79 12.14
N LEU A 8 5.13 -5.00 12.48
CA LEU A 8 4.46 -6.25 12.15
C LEU A 8 3.10 -6.37 12.87
N TYR A 9 3.02 -5.95 14.14
CA TYR A 9 1.72 -5.92 14.85
C TYR A 9 0.75 -4.91 14.26
N LYS A 10 1.21 -3.71 13.93
CA LYS A 10 0.37 -2.73 13.24
C LYS A 10 -0.15 -3.27 11.91
N LYS A 11 0.72 -3.95 11.16
CA LYS A 11 0.35 -4.58 9.89
C LYS A 11 -0.68 -5.70 10.09
N LEU A 12 -0.56 -6.50 11.14
CA LEU A 12 -1.57 -7.51 11.49
C LEU A 12 -2.95 -6.88 11.78
N GLU A 13 -3.00 -5.78 12.51
CA GLU A 13 -4.26 -5.05 12.77
C GLU A 13 -4.87 -4.43 11.50
N GLU A 14 -4.04 -3.98 10.57
CA GLU A 14 -4.47 -3.52 9.24
C GLU A 14 -5.08 -4.69 8.44
N LEU A 15 -4.38 -5.83 8.35
CA LEU A 15 -4.89 -7.03 7.67
C LEU A 15 -6.23 -7.51 8.24
N ASP A 16 -6.39 -7.54 9.57
CA ASP A 16 -7.63 -7.97 10.21
C ASP A 16 -8.81 -7.03 9.89
N ARG A 17 -8.55 -5.72 9.75
CA ARG A 17 -9.58 -4.76 9.31
C ARG A 17 -9.95 -4.97 7.86
N ASP A 18 -8.97 -5.12 6.98
CA ASP A 18 -9.17 -5.28 5.54
C ASP A 18 -9.99 -6.54 5.23
N VAL A 19 -9.69 -7.67 5.90
CA VAL A 19 -10.48 -8.91 5.77
C VAL A 19 -11.95 -8.68 6.13
N VAL A 20 -12.22 -7.97 7.22
CA VAL A 20 -13.60 -7.66 7.65
C VAL A 20 -14.30 -6.74 6.65
N GLU A 21 -13.60 -5.76 6.09
CA GLU A 21 -14.15 -4.85 5.08
C GLU A 21 -14.44 -5.56 3.75
N LEU A 22 -13.51 -6.40 3.27
CA LEU A 22 -13.69 -7.25 2.09
C LEU A 22 -14.89 -8.18 2.24
N LYS A 23 -15.09 -8.76 3.43
CA LYS A 23 -16.27 -9.58 3.71
C LYS A 23 -17.57 -8.77 3.62
N LYS A 24 -17.62 -7.57 4.19
CA LYS A 24 -18.79 -6.68 4.08
C LYS A 24 -19.09 -6.29 2.63
N LEU A 25 -18.05 -6.03 1.82
CA LEU A 25 -18.20 -5.71 0.40
C LEU A 25 -18.74 -6.91 -0.38
N THR A 26 -18.25 -8.11 -0.07
CA THR A 26 -18.72 -9.36 -0.67
C THR A 26 -20.18 -9.63 -0.34
N ASP A 27 -20.60 -9.42 0.91
CA ASP A 27 -21.99 -9.65 1.36
C ASP A 27 -22.97 -8.64 0.74
N ARG A 28 -22.52 -7.42 0.46
CA ARG A 28 -23.33 -6.36 -0.17
C ARG A 28 -23.32 -6.39 -1.68
N LEU A 29 -22.55 -7.30 -2.30
CA LEU A 29 -22.40 -7.35 -3.74
C LEU A 29 -23.70 -7.83 -4.40
N ALA A 30 -24.29 -6.98 -5.25
CA ALA A 30 -25.49 -7.33 -5.99
C ALA A 30 -25.18 -8.46 -7.00
N THR A 31 -25.86 -9.60 -6.91
CA THR A 31 -25.57 -10.79 -7.72
C THR A 31 -26.14 -10.74 -9.14
N ASP A 32 -27.01 -9.77 -9.44
CA ASP A 32 -27.75 -9.64 -10.71
C ASP A 32 -26.95 -8.92 -11.82
N ARG A 33 -25.68 -8.58 -11.55
CA ARG A 33 -24.79 -7.96 -12.54
C ARG A 33 -23.82 -9.00 -13.08
N GLU A 34 -23.57 -8.97 -14.39
CA GLU A 34 -22.71 -9.95 -15.08
C GLU A 34 -21.28 -10.03 -14.54
N TYR A 35 -20.75 -8.93 -13.99
CA TYR A 35 -19.41 -8.90 -13.39
C TYR A 35 -19.35 -9.39 -11.95
N SER A 36 -20.49 -9.58 -11.28
CA SER A 36 -20.54 -9.95 -9.86
C SER A 36 -19.90 -11.31 -9.53
N PRO A 37 -19.98 -12.35 -10.39
CA PRO A 37 -19.27 -13.61 -10.15
C PRO A 37 -17.76 -13.40 -10.10
N ILE A 38 -17.21 -12.68 -11.07
CA ILE A 38 -15.77 -12.38 -11.15
C ILE A 38 -15.34 -11.55 -9.94
N LEU A 39 -16.13 -10.53 -9.59
CA LEU A 39 -15.78 -9.66 -8.46
C LEU A 39 -15.81 -10.42 -7.13
N LYS A 40 -16.78 -11.31 -6.94
CA LYS A 40 -16.84 -12.20 -5.78
C LYS A 40 -15.63 -13.12 -5.70
N GLU A 41 -15.22 -13.72 -6.81
CA GLU A 41 -14.01 -14.55 -6.88
C GLU A 41 -12.76 -13.74 -6.53
N THR A 42 -12.63 -12.51 -7.07
CA THR A 42 -11.49 -11.64 -6.74
C THR A 42 -11.44 -11.25 -5.28
N PHE A 43 -12.58 -10.94 -4.65
CA PHE A 43 -12.63 -10.61 -3.22
C PHE A 43 -12.30 -11.83 -2.35
N LEU A 44 -12.76 -13.03 -2.72
CA LEU A 44 -12.40 -14.25 -2.02
C LEU A 44 -10.90 -14.54 -2.13
N SER A 45 -10.33 -14.41 -3.33
CA SER A 45 -8.89 -14.57 -3.55
C SER A 45 -8.08 -13.56 -2.73
N GLU A 46 -8.50 -12.30 -2.69
CA GLU A 46 -7.82 -11.27 -1.92
C GLU A 46 -7.90 -11.54 -0.42
N MET A 47 -9.06 -11.99 0.08
CA MET A 47 -9.24 -12.37 1.47
C MET A 47 -8.31 -13.52 1.87
N THR A 48 -8.16 -14.54 1.01
CA THR A 48 -7.20 -15.64 1.22
C THR A 48 -5.75 -15.13 1.25
N LYS A 49 -5.37 -14.21 0.35
CA LYS A 49 -4.01 -13.62 0.38
C LYS A 49 -3.73 -12.87 1.68
N LEU A 50 -4.71 -12.15 2.22
CA LEU A 50 -4.54 -11.45 3.51
C LEU A 50 -4.39 -12.45 4.67
N GLU A 51 -5.11 -13.57 4.64
CA GLU A 51 -4.95 -14.68 5.61
C GLU A 51 -3.57 -15.35 5.50
N ASP A 52 -3.06 -15.53 4.28
CA ASP A 52 -1.72 -16.05 4.03
C ASP A 52 -0.64 -15.10 4.56
N GLN A 53 -0.77 -13.79 4.29
CA GLN A 53 0.15 -12.77 4.82
C GLN A 53 0.13 -12.71 6.35
N LYS A 54 -1.05 -12.84 6.96
CA LYS A 54 -1.20 -12.92 8.41
C LYS A 54 -0.46 -14.15 8.97
N SER A 55 -0.65 -15.30 8.33
CA SER A 55 0.00 -16.56 8.70
C SER A 55 1.52 -16.50 8.52
N GLU A 56 2.00 -15.85 7.47
CA GLU A 56 3.42 -15.61 7.22
C GLU A 56 4.02 -14.76 8.34
N ILE A 57 3.41 -13.62 8.67
CA ILE A 57 3.88 -12.71 9.74
C ILE A 57 3.96 -13.43 11.09
N LEU A 58 2.94 -14.23 11.43
CA LEU A 58 2.91 -15.00 12.68
C LEU A 58 3.88 -16.20 12.66
N GLY A 59 4.15 -16.74 11.47
CA GLY A 59 5.06 -17.86 11.23
C GLY A 59 6.54 -17.48 11.21
N LEU A 60 6.87 -16.19 11.17
CA LEU A 60 8.25 -15.68 11.23
C LEU A 60 8.94 -16.15 12.52
N ARG A 61 9.72 -17.21 12.42
CA ARG A 61 10.64 -17.64 13.48
C ARG A 61 11.88 -16.78 13.42
N VAL A 62 12.24 -16.18 14.55
CA VAL A 62 13.51 -15.47 14.70
C VAL A 62 14.61 -16.52 14.75
N GLU A 63 15.22 -16.84 13.62
CA GLU A 63 16.51 -17.52 13.64
C GLU A 63 17.48 -16.61 14.39
N LYS A 64 17.93 -17.11 15.54
CA LYS A 64 18.90 -16.43 16.39
C LYS A 64 20.16 -16.32 15.56
N ALA A 65 20.42 -15.15 14.98
CA ALA A 65 21.57 -14.90 14.12
C ALA A 65 22.87 -15.28 14.86
N THR A 66 23.36 -16.49 14.63
CA THR A 66 24.74 -16.85 14.95
C THR A 66 25.59 -16.17 13.90
N ALA A 67 26.35 -15.18 14.35
CA ALA A 67 27.32 -14.47 13.55
C ALA A 67 28.28 -15.46 12.88
N THR A 68 28.24 -15.54 11.56
CA THR A 68 29.39 -15.93 10.75
C THR A 68 29.45 -15.03 9.53
N SER A 69 30.32 -14.05 9.65
CA SER A 69 30.87 -13.22 8.59
C SER A 69 31.28 -14.04 7.37
N LYS A 70 30.81 -13.62 6.19
CA LYS A 70 31.57 -13.77 4.94
C LYS A 70 31.30 -12.55 4.04
N PRO A 71 32.31 -11.72 3.75
CA PRO A 71 32.19 -10.66 2.77
C PRO A 71 32.49 -11.23 1.38
N GLY A 72 31.67 -10.88 0.39
CA GLY A 72 31.99 -11.04 -1.03
C GLY A 72 31.11 -12.05 -1.78
N LYS A 73 30.11 -11.54 -2.50
CA LYS A 73 30.29 -11.14 -3.91
C LYS A 73 29.03 -10.44 -4.40
N SER A 74 29.27 -9.23 -4.87
CA SER A 74 28.45 -8.42 -5.75
C SER A 74 27.61 -9.24 -6.74
N ASN A 75 26.29 -9.07 -6.67
CA ASN A 75 25.44 -8.89 -7.84
C ASN A 75 24.49 -7.73 -7.54
N ALA A 76 25.07 -6.53 -7.56
CA ALA A 76 24.31 -5.31 -7.78
C ALA A 76 23.83 -5.35 -9.23
N ALA A 77 22.56 -5.75 -9.44
CA ALA A 77 21.85 -5.42 -10.66
C ALA A 77 21.53 -3.92 -10.61
N VAL A 78 22.52 -3.15 -11.03
CA VAL A 78 22.43 -1.73 -11.36
C VAL A 78 21.56 -1.63 -12.61
N MET A 79 20.30 -1.22 -12.47
CA MET A 79 19.69 -0.39 -13.51
C MET A 79 19.94 1.06 -13.12
N ALA A 80 21.05 1.56 -13.64
CA ALA A 80 21.50 2.92 -13.50
C ALA A 80 20.49 3.86 -14.15
N GLN A 81 20.17 4.89 -13.37
CA GLN A 81 19.62 6.16 -13.82
C GLN A 81 20.52 6.73 -14.92
N THR A 82 19.92 7.16 -16.03
CA THR A 82 20.54 8.16 -16.92
C THR A 82 19.99 9.55 -16.58
N PRO A 83 20.86 10.56 -16.42
CA PRO A 83 20.46 11.95 -16.23
C PRO A 83 20.33 12.63 -17.61
N ASN A 84 19.47 13.63 -17.74
CA ASN A 84 19.85 15.02 -18.05
C ASN A 84 18.64 15.87 -18.45
N GLU A 85 18.81 17.16 -18.19
CA GLU A 85 17.95 18.32 -18.33
C GLU A 85 17.33 18.61 -19.71
N LYS A 86 16.37 19.54 -19.65
CA LYS A 86 16.02 20.62 -20.61
C LYS A 86 14.87 20.37 -21.60
N THR A 87 13.74 20.97 -21.21
CA THR A 87 13.08 22.05 -21.96
C THR A 87 12.65 21.75 -23.39
N LYS A 88 11.33 21.53 -23.58
CA LYS A 88 10.53 22.43 -24.42
C LYS A 88 9.02 22.18 -24.25
N LEU A 89 8.29 23.30 -24.29
CA LEU A 89 6.86 23.46 -24.59
C LEU A 89 5.91 23.55 -23.38
N GLU A 90 5.93 24.74 -22.78
CA GLU A 90 4.70 25.51 -22.53
C GLU A 90 3.83 25.63 -23.80
N PRO A 91 2.49 25.84 -23.69
CA PRO A 91 1.95 27.02 -23.00
C PRO A 91 0.67 26.85 -22.15
N GLN A 92 0.62 27.64 -21.06
CA GLN A 92 -0.53 28.48 -20.62
C GLN A 92 -1.83 27.78 -20.17
N VAL A 93 -2.51 28.10 -19.05
CA VAL A 93 -2.44 29.11 -17.98
C VAL A 93 -3.14 28.46 -16.77
N HIS A 94 -2.49 28.36 -15.61
CA HIS A 94 -3.23 28.29 -14.34
C HIS A 94 -2.36 28.88 -13.22
N GLU A 95 -2.29 30.20 -13.19
CA GLU A 95 -1.97 30.92 -11.96
C GLU A 95 -2.89 32.13 -11.82
N GLU A 96 -3.71 32.13 -10.78
CA GLU A 96 -3.75 33.30 -9.93
C GLU A 96 -3.91 32.88 -8.45
N PRO A 97 -2.97 33.26 -7.56
CA PRO A 97 -2.96 32.91 -6.15
C PRO A 97 -3.54 34.01 -5.26
N LYS A 98 -3.73 33.68 -3.98
CA LYS A 98 -3.93 34.55 -2.79
C LYS A 98 -5.37 34.72 -2.30
N LYS A 99 -5.67 34.09 -1.15
CA LYS A 99 -6.51 34.74 -0.14
C LYS A 99 -5.77 35.99 0.36
N PRO A 100 -6.46 37.12 0.55
CA PRO A 100 -6.78 37.49 1.93
C PRO A 100 -8.12 38.24 2.14
N GLU A 101 -8.57 38.17 3.39
CA GLU A 101 -9.25 39.22 4.17
C GLU A 101 -10.75 39.61 3.99
N ARG A 102 -11.44 39.43 5.14
CA ARG A 102 -12.38 40.32 5.84
C ARG A 102 -13.89 40.03 5.81
N PRO A 103 -14.59 40.33 6.93
CA PRO A 103 -15.90 39.76 7.26
C PRO A 103 -17.03 40.49 6.55
N VAL A 104 -17.97 39.73 5.99
CA VAL A 104 -19.17 40.28 5.33
C VAL A 104 -20.15 40.78 6.40
N ARG A 105 -20.37 42.09 6.45
CA ARG A 105 -21.45 42.72 7.24
C ARG A 105 -22.81 42.32 6.66
N LYS A 106 -23.70 41.87 7.53
CA LYS A 106 -25.12 41.62 7.26
C LYS A 106 -25.85 42.97 7.10
N TYR A 107 -26.75 43.03 6.13
CA TYR A 107 -27.95 43.87 6.18
C TYR A 107 -29.17 42.94 6.17
#